data_AF-A0A558NPB4-F1
#
_entry.id   AF-A0A558NPB4-F1
#
_cell.length_a   1.000
_cell.length_b   1.000
_cell.length_c   1.000
_cell.angle_alpha   90.00
_cell.angle_beta   90.00
_cell.angle_gamma   90.00
#
_symmetry.space_group_name_H-M   'P 1'
#
loop_
_entity.id
_entity.type
_entity.pdbx_description
1 polymer ?
#
loop_
_entity_poly.entity_id
_entity_poly.type
_entity_poly.pdbx_seq_one_letter_code
_entity_poly.pdbx_strand_id
1 'polypeptide(L)'
;MTEAGRLNHVGADSAEEFRSGRLRKSGIADKIMTVFSCCVFALLTLSVSLFSERTGHFALYSGFTFGLKLKDLRKRKSAMQPIATPATLNTDDLKAMVYGACFLASGGGGPISMALDFLQRMSGTVSLLPVTQLERDKTALMVVDLGSPDAAAEGHGFTAPVNAFKSLSAYLKEKEQKTIAYLLPGEIGAVNTLIPFYIASMMDGKIAVIDADPSGRADPRLTETLLAATDAPSCPAMIASDTQTGAGLRCDWTAEPFASTLFLDLSAAELEEKARETVSQPEYHQVGGMACYPLDTNFLQSPAAKNSLVYNSVGRALIIGRQILSSSSVPALSMLLDLLHIHNYIFTEGKISKIINRTHGGFDVGKIIFSAPAGDYWVYYKNESLLAWDVKQGRPHAIAPDCINIMLAAADGTTPAGTPLSTADIREGQSCTLWGTACPEAIRITPVISQFMDDLNDILSAFPEDHVAVSAYIPIEDLNLTLCTTEQAEK
;
A
#
# COMPACT_ATOMS: atom_id res chain seq x y z
N MET A 1 60.59 14.06 0.70
CA MET A 1 61.09 12.68 0.53
C MET A 1 61.01 11.85 1.82
N THR A 2 59.98 12.06 2.65
CA THR A 2 59.75 11.26 3.87
C THR A 2 58.25 11.24 4.17
N GLU A 3 57.52 10.37 3.46
CA GLU A 3 56.20 9.82 3.86
C GLU A 3 55.77 8.71 2.88
N ALA A 4 56.23 8.77 1.62
CA ALA A 4 56.01 7.71 0.62
C ALA A 4 56.72 6.36 0.94
N GLY A 5 57.72 6.36 1.82
CA GLY A 5 58.47 5.15 2.19
C GLY A 5 57.77 4.22 3.18
N ARG A 6 56.74 4.69 3.91
CA ARG A 6 56.02 3.84 4.88
C ARG A 6 54.84 3.07 4.27
N LEU A 7 54.26 3.55 3.17
CA LEU A 7 53.13 2.90 2.49
C LEU A 7 53.54 1.64 1.72
N ASN A 8 54.76 1.61 1.16
CA ASN A 8 55.24 0.45 0.41
C ASN A 8 55.60 -0.76 1.29
N HIS A 9 55.92 -0.55 2.58
CA HIS A 9 56.21 -1.66 3.49
C HIS A 9 54.95 -2.39 3.98
N VAL A 10 53.81 -1.69 4.11
CA VAL A 10 52.54 -2.30 4.55
C VAL A 10 51.93 -3.19 3.46
N GLY A 11 52.15 -2.86 2.18
CA GLY A 11 51.64 -3.63 1.04
C GLY A 11 52.42 -4.92 0.74
N ALA A 12 53.69 -5.02 1.15
CA ALA A 12 54.52 -6.20 0.90
C ALA A 12 54.26 -7.32 1.93
N ASP A 13 54.17 -6.99 3.22
CA ASP A 13 53.94 -7.97 4.30
C ASP A 13 52.55 -8.64 4.18
N SER A 14 51.56 -7.91 3.67
CA SER A 14 50.19 -8.42 3.49
C SER A 14 50.04 -9.40 2.33
N ALA A 15 50.92 -9.34 1.32
CA ALA A 15 50.94 -10.28 0.20
C ALA A 15 51.59 -11.63 0.57
N GLU A 16 52.55 -11.64 1.50
CA GLU A 16 53.18 -12.86 2.02
C GLU A 16 52.28 -13.61 3.02
N GLU A 17 51.52 -12.90 3.86
CA GLU A 17 50.54 -13.52 4.77
C GLU A 17 49.38 -14.19 4.02
N PHE A 18 48.95 -13.64 2.87
CA PHE A 18 47.86 -14.22 2.07
C PHE A 18 48.27 -15.53 1.36
N ARG A 19 49.56 -15.67 0.98
CA ARG A 19 50.09 -16.89 0.36
C ARG A 19 50.35 -18.03 1.34
N SER A 20 50.46 -17.76 2.64
CA SER A 20 50.77 -18.77 3.67
C SER A 20 49.54 -19.33 4.42
N GLY A 21 48.32 -18.89 4.06
CA GLY A 21 47.07 -19.53 4.51
C GLY A 21 46.74 -19.37 6.01
N ARG A 22 47.36 -18.43 6.73
CA ARG A 22 47.07 -18.18 8.16
C ARG A 22 46.33 -16.86 8.39
N LEU A 23 45.02 -16.81 8.17
CA LEU A 23 44.18 -15.72 8.72
C LEU A 23 42.85 -16.26 9.28
N ARG A 24 42.56 -15.94 10.54
CA ARG A 24 41.27 -16.22 11.21
C ARG A 24 40.20 -15.23 10.75
N LYS A 25 38.97 -15.73 10.55
CA LYS A 25 37.79 -15.02 10.00
C LYS A 25 37.43 -13.66 10.64
N SER A 26 37.89 -13.34 11.85
CA SER A 26 37.52 -12.10 12.56
C SER A 26 38.31 -10.85 12.13
N GLY A 27 39.44 -10.98 11.41
CA GLY A 27 40.28 -9.83 11.04
C GLY A 27 40.00 -9.23 9.65
N ILE A 28 39.18 -9.88 8.83
CA ILE A 28 38.90 -9.46 7.44
C ILE A 28 37.88 -8.31 7.43
N ALA A 29 36.86 -8.35 8.29
CA ALA A 29 35.83 -7.30 8.37
C ALA A 29 36.41 -5.96 8.81
N ASP A 30 37.29 -5.94 9.81
CA ASP A 30 37.91 -4.70 10.32
C ASP A 30 38.89 -4.08 9.32
N LYS A 31 39.63 -4.91 8.57
CA LYS A 31 40.54 -4.41 7.52
C LYS A 31 39.78 -3.89 6.30
N ILE A 32 38.67 -4.53 5.90
CA ILE A 32 37.79 -4.02 4.82
C ILE A 32 37.15 -2.69 5.22
N MET A 33 36.65 -2.57 6.46
CA MET A 33 36.06 -1.32 6.98
C MET A 33 37.09 -0.17 7.04
N THR A 34 38.34 -0.48 7.36
CA THR A 34 39.41 0.52 7.38
C THR A 34 39.77 1.01 5.97
N VAL A 35 39.84 0.11 4.98
CA VAL A 35 40.07 0.48 3.58
C VAL A 35 38.89 1.28 3.01
N PHE A 36 37.65 0.88 3.31
CA PHE A 36 36.44 1.60 2.89
C PHE A 36 36.39 3.01 3.49
N SER A 37 36.74 3.15 4.78
CA SER A 37 36.82 4.44 5.46
C SER A 37 37.91 5.35 4.86
N CYS A 38 39.08 4.80 4.51
CA CYS A 38 40.14 5.55 3.84
C CYS A 38 39.77 5.99 2.41
N CYS A 39 39.07 5.15 1.64
CA CYS A 39 38.59 5.50 0.29
C CYS A 39 37.52 6.59 0.31
N VAL A 40 36.58 6.51 1.26
CA VAL A 40 35.57 7.56 1.49
C VAL A 40 36.22 8.88 1.91
N PHE A 41 37.27 8.82 2.74
CA PHE A 41 38.04 10.01 3.13
C PHE A 41 38.75 10.66 1.93
N ALA A 42 39.35 9.87 1.03
CA ALA A 42 40.03 10.36 -0.16
C ALA A 42 39.08 11.04 -1.17
N LEU A 43 37.89 10.47 -1.38
CA LEU A 43 36.84 11.03 -2.25
C LEU A 43 36.23 12.33 -1.70
N LEU A 44 36.07 12.44 -0.37
CA LEU A 44 35.61 13.66 0.30
C LEU A 44 36.69 14.77 0.29
N THR A 45 37.98 14.43 0.37
CA THR A 45 39.05 15.44 0.26
C THR A 45 39.23 16.00 -1.16
N LEU A 46 38.94 15.20 -2.20
CA LEU A 46 38.98 15.69 -3.59
C LEU A 46 37.83 16.67 -3.90
N SER A 47 36.64 16.42 -3.35
CA SER A 47 35.47 17.27 -3.56
C SER A 47 35.50 18.58 -2.75
N VAL A 48 36.21 18.60 -1.60
CA VAL A 48 36.43 19.84 -0.82
C VAL A 48 37.56 20.70 -1.39
N SER A 49 38.53 20.12 -2.12
CA SER A 49 39.63 20.87 -2.75
C SER A 49 39.20 21.64 -4.02
N LEU A 50 38.09 21.26 -4.65
CA LEU A 50 37.52 21.96 -5.82
C LEU A 50 36.58 23.13 -5.45
N PHE A 51 36.32 23.36 -4.16
CA PHE A 51 35.37 24.38 -3.69
C PHE A 51 35.97 25.43 -2.73
N SER A 52 37.31 25.43 -2.53
CA SER A 52 37.98 26.30 -1.54
C SER A 52 39.16 27.09 -2.13
N GLU A 53 38.94 27.79 -3.25
CA GLU A 53 39.84 28.87 -3.70
C GLU A 53 39.32 30.28 -3.38
N ARG A 54 38.22 30.39 -2.63
CA ARG A 54 37.73 31.68 -2.14
C ARG A 54 37.35 31.58 -0.68
N THR A 55 37.90 32.50 0.11
CA THR A 55 37.74 32.67 1.56
C THR A 55 38.58 31.72 2.42
N GLY A 56 39.83 32.11 2.67
CA GLY A 56 40.66 31.49 3.69
C GLY A 56 40.14 31.85 5.08
N HIS A 57 39.68 30.86 5.84
CA HIS A 57 39.62 30.83 7.30
C HIS A 57 39.63 29.35 7.74
N PHE A 58 40.74 28.91 8.34
CA PHE A 58 40.88 27.58 8.95
C PHE A 58 40.30 27.64 10.37
N ALA A 59 39.24 26.88 10.67
CA ALA A 59 38.80 26.62 12.03
C ALA A 59 38.29 25.18 12.20
N LEU A 60 38.83 24.52 13.22
CA LEU A 60 38.52 23.16 13.68
C LEU A 60 37.02 22.99 13.98
N TYR A 61 36.26 22.31 13.11
CA TYR A 61 34.83 22.02 13.33
C TYR A 61 34.39 20.63 12.83
N SER A 62 35.28 19.63 12.80
CA SER A 62 34.93 18.29 12.25
C SER A 62 34.50 17.24 13.29
N GLY A 63 34.74 17.44 14.60
CA GLY A 63 34.42 16.45 15.63
C GLY A 63 33.03 16.56 16.27
N PHE A 64 32.51 17.78 16.43
CA PHE A 64 31.29 18.03 17.23
C PHE A 64 30.00 17.89 16.40
N THR A 65 30.08 18.22 15.11
CA THR A 65 28.95 18.23 14.16
C THR A 65 28.51 16.81 13.77
N PHE A 66 29.43 15.84 13.77
CA PHE A 66 29.13 14.44 13.42
C PHE A 66 28.45 13.68 14.58
N GLY A 67 28.86 13.94 15.83
CA GLY A 67 28.23 13.38 17.02
C GLY A 67 26.80 13.90 17.27
N LEU A 68 26.52 15.14 16.88
CA LEU A 68 25.17 15.72 16.87
C LEU A 68 24.31 15.11 15.75
N LYS A 69 24.82 14.95 14.53
CA LYS A 69 24.10 14.30 13.42
C LYS A 69 23.73 12.84 13.69
N LEU A 70 24.59 12.05 14.33
CA LEU A 70 24.28 10.65 14.68
C LEU A 70 23.20 10.52 15.77
N LYS A 71 23.17 11.46 16.73
CA LYS A 71 22.10 11.53 17.73
C LYS A 71 20.78 12.01 17.11
N ASP A 72 20.83 12.93 16.16
CA ASP A 72 19.66 13.37 15.40
C ASP A 72 19.15 12.30 14.43
N LEU A 73 20.03 11.50 13.82
CA LEU A 73 19.64 10.33 13.01
C LEU A 73 19.04 9.21 13.86
N ARG A 74 19.52 8.99 15.10
CA ARG A 74 18.88 8.05 16.05
C ARG A 74 17.54 8.57 16.57
N LYS A 75 17.41 9.88 16.84
CA LYS A 75 16.13 10.52 17.17
C LYS A 75 15.15 10.48 15.99
N ARG A 76 15.62 10.67 14.76
CA ARG A 76 14.81 10.50 13.54
C ARG A 76 14.43 9.04 13.31
N LYS A 77 15.32 8.06 13.58
CA LYS A 77 14.98 6.63 13.59
C LYS A 77 13.91 6.27 14.61
N SER A 78 13.90 6.86 15.81
CA SER A 78 12.81 6.64 16.77
C SER A 78 11.55 7.46 16.46
N ALA A 79 11.67 8.57 15.72
CA ALA A 79 10.55 9.40 15.28
C ALA A 79 9.88 8.90 13.97
N MET A 80 10.44 7.85 13.34
CA MET A 80 9.93 7.25 12.10
C MET A 80 9.34 5.85 12.32
N GLN A 81 9.11 5.45 13.57
CA GLN A 81 8.19 4.35 13.82
C GLN A 81 6.77 4.82 13.45
N PRO A 82 5.93 3.95 12.84
CA PRO A 82 4.54 4.28 12.56
C PRO A 82 3.87 4.80 13.83
N ILE A 83 2.93 5.71 13.65
CA ILE A 83 2.30 6.52 14.68
C ILE A 83 1.65 5.61 15.74
N ALA A 84 2.39 5.22 16.78
CA ALA A 84 1.86 4.52 17.95
C ALA A 84 1.12 5.48 18.90
N THR A 85 0.52 6.54 18.35
CA THR A 85 -0.12 7.62 19.09
C THR A 85 -1.42 8.01 18.41
N PRO A 86 -2.47 8.35 19.17
CA PRO A 86 -3.67 8.96 18.61
C PRO A 86 -3.34 10.15 17.69
N ALA A 87 -4.06 10.27 16.58
CA ALA A 87 -3.98 11.41 15.68
C ALA A 87 -5.38 11.95 15.38
N THR A 88 -5.43 13.23 14.99
CA THR A 88 -6.66 13.88 14.53
C THR A 88 -6.39 14.39 13.13
N LEU A 89 -7.07 13.82 12.13
CA LEU A 89 -6.82 14.09 10.72
C LEU A 89 -7.81 15.13 10.21
N ASN A 90 -7.28 16.15 9.55
CA ASN A 90 -8.07 17.13 8.80
C ASN A 90 -8.22 16.73 7.32
N THR A 91 -8.92 17.54 6.53
CA THR A 91 -9.13 17.28 5.10
C THR A 91 -7.83 17.12 4.29
N ASP A 92 -6.78 17.90 4.59
CA ASP A 92 -5.49 17.79 3.88
C ASP A 92 -4.76 16.50 4.25
N ASP A 93 -4.85 16.09 5.52
CA ASP A 93 -4.32 14.80 5.98
C ASP A 93 -5.04 13.64 5.29
N LEU A 94 -6.37 13.68 5.24
CA LEU A 94 -7.15 12.64 4.58
C LEU A 94 -6.91 12.62 3.07
N LYS A 95 -6.71 13.78 2.42
CA LYS A 95 -6.27 13.84 1.03
C LYS A 95 -4.90 13.19 0.84
N ALA A 96 -3.94 13.47 1.71
CA ALA A 96 -2.65 12.79 1.67
C ALA A 96 -2.83 11.26 1.83
N MET A 97 -3.57 10.82 2.85
CA MET A 97 -3.89 9.41 3.07
C MET A 97 -4.48 8.75 1.82
N VAL A 98 -5.42 9.39 1.11
CA VAL A 98 -6.01 8.87 -0.14
C VAL A 98 -4.94 8.59 -1.21
N TYR A 99 -4.02 9.53 -1.44
CA TYR A 99 -2.96 9.36 -2.45
C TYR A 99 -1.98 8.24 -2.05
N GLY A 100 -1.58 8.18 -0.78
CA GLY A 100 -0.69 7.13 -0.31
C GLY A 100 -1.37 5.75 -0.27
N ALA A 101 -2.67 5.70 0.03
CA ALA A 101 -3.44 4.47 0.00
C ALA A 101 -3.60 3.95 -1.42
N CYS A 102 -3.99 4.82 -2.38
CA CYS A 102 -4.02 4.46 -3.80
C CYS A 102 -2.68 3.92 -4.29
N PHE A 103 -1.57 4.55 -3.86
CA PHE A 103 -0.25 4.07 -4.17
C PHE A 103 -0.02 2.64 -3.66
N LEU A 104 -0.36 2.33 -2.40
CA LEU A 104 -0.16 1.01 -1.80
C LEU A 104 -1.20 -0.05 -2.21
N ALA A 105 -2.30 0.36 -2.84
CA ALA A 105 -3.46 -0.49 -3.16
C ALA A 105 -3.22 -1.49 -4.30
N SER A 106 -2.05 -1.47 -4.94
CA SER A 106 -1.76 -2.36 -6.08
C SER A 106 -2.80 -2.28 -7.21
N GLY A 107 -3.33 -1.08 -7.48
CA GLY A 107 -4.33 -0.85 -8.52
C GLY A 107 -5.80 -0.94 -8.05
N GLY A 108 -6.08 -1.44 -6.85
CA GLY A 108 -7.43 -1.63 -6.34
C GLY A 108 -7.99 -0.50 -5.46
N GLY A 109 -9.09 -0.83 -4.77
CA GLY A 109 -9.63 -0.05 -3.65
C GLY A 109 -10.26 1.30 -4.00
N GLY A 110 -10.67 1.45 -5.27
CA GLY A 110 -11.41 2.58 -5.82
C GLY A 110 -10.55 3.73 -6.35
N PRO A 111 -11.08 4.53 -7.29
CA PRO A 111 -10.34 5.62 -7.93
C PRO A 111 -10.18 6.84 -7.01
N ILE A 112 -9.09 7.60 -7.22
CA ILE A 112 -8.84 8.82 -6.46
C ILE A 112 -9.95 9.86 -6.67
N SER A 113 -10.52 9.95 -7.87
CA SER A 113 -11.60 10.91 -8.18
C SER A 113 -12.79 10.74 -7.23
N MET A 114 -13.27 9.51 -7.05
CA MET A 114 -14.35 9.19 -6.11
C MET A 114 -13.98 9.52 -4.66
N ALA A 115 -12.76 9.20 -4.25
CA ALA A 115 -12.28 9.53 -2.90
C ALA A 115 -12.23 11.06 -2.67
N LEU A 116 -11.82 11.84 -3.67
CA LEU A 116 -11.85 13.30 -3.60
C LEU A 116 -13.29 13.86 -3.54
N ASP A 117 -14.26 13.20 -4.17
CA ASP A 117 -15.66 13.58 -4.09
C ASP A 117 -16.24 13.31 -2.69
N PHE A 118 -15.90 12.18 -2.06
CA PHE A 118 -16.21 11.95 -0.64
C PHE A 118 -15.59 13.04 0.24
N LEU A 119 -14.30 13.36 0.04
CA LEU A 119 -13.59 14.37 0.82
C LEU A 119 -14.23 15.76 0.74
N GLN A 120 -14.72 16.17 -0.43
CA GLN A 120 -15.40 17.46 -0.61
C GLN A 120 -16.67 17.61 0.24
N ARG A 121 -17.25 16.49 0.68
CA ARG A 121 -18.48 16.44 1.49
C ARG A 121 -18.20 16.23 2.97
N MET A 122 -16.93 15.99 3.33
CA MET A 122 -16.50 15.91 4.71
C MET A 122 -16.27 17.30 5.29
N SER A 123 -16.55 17.45 6.57
CA SER A 123 -16.19 18.64 7.33
C SER A 123 -15.60 18.25 8.69
N GLY A 124 -14.79 19.13 9.25
CA GLY A 124 -14.16 18.90 10.55
C GLY A 124 -12.96 17.94 10.47
N THR A 125 -12.73 17.24 11.57
CA THR A 125 -11.58 16.35 11.75
C THR A 125 -12.02 15.01 12.30
N VAL A 126 -11.28 13.95 11.96
CA VAL A 126 -11.59 12.58 12.39
C VAL A 126 -10.43 12.01 13.21
N SER A 127 -10.75 11.34 14.30
CA SER A 127 -9.76 10.68 15.16
C SER A 127 -9.29 9.37 14.54
N LEU A 128 -7.97 9.18 14.49
CA LEU A 128 -7.30 7.95 14.11
C LEU A 128 -6.59 7.37 15.36
N LEU A 129 -6.90 6.13 15.72
CA LEU A 129 -6.39 5.50 16.94
C LEU A 129 -5.64 4.21 16.62
N PRO A 130 -4.43 4.01 17.17
CA PRO A 130 -3.81 2.70 17.13
C PRO A 130 -4.61 1.70 17.97
N VAL A 131 -4.57 0.42 17.61
CA VAL A 131 -5.33 -0.66 18.29
C VAL A 131 -5.05 -0.71 19.80
N THR A 132 -3.85 -0.32 20.25
CA THR A 132 -3.46 -0.29 21.66
C THR A 132 -4.19 0.78 22.49
N GLN A 133 -4.87 1.74 21.85
CA GLN A 133 -5.58 2.85 22.50
C GLN A 133 -7.11 2.70 22.43
N LEU A 134 -7.62 1.57 21.93
CA LEU A 134 -9.05 1.30 21.93
C LEU A 134 -9.55 1.06 23.36
N GLU A 135 -10.72 1.61 23.67
CA GLU A 135 -11.46 1.28 24.89
C GLU A 135 -11.91 -0.17 24.82
N ARG A 136 -11.85 -0.85 25.96
CA ARG A 136 -12.30 -2.24 26.13
C ARG A 136 -13.83 -2.33 26.04
N ASP A 137 -14.33 -3.51 25.73
CA ASP A 137 -15.77 -3.82 25.69
C ASP A 137 -16.59 -2.94 24.72
N LYS A 138 -15.93 -2.44 23.67
CA LYS A 138 -16.55 -1.74 22.54
C LYS A 138 -16.56 -2.60 21.29
N THR A 139 -17.39 -2.21 20.32
CA THR A 139 -17.45 -2.83 18.99
C THR A 139 -16.75 -1.94 17.97
N ALA A 140 -15.85 -2.56 17.20
CA ALA A 140 -15.34 -2.05 15.94
C ALA A 140 -16.13 -2.66 14.79
N LEU A 141 -16.28 -1.92 13.69
CA LEU A 141 -16.99 -2.43 12.52
C LEU A 141 -16.20 -2.10 11.25
N MET A 142 -16.08 -3.09 10.36
CA MET A 142 -15.48 -2.90 9.05
C MET A 142 -16.53 -2.44 8.06
N VAL A 143 -16.20 -1.44 7.24
CA VAL A 143 -17.09 -0.94 6.18
C VAL A 143 -16.28 -0.73 4.91
N VAL A 144 -16.81 -1.25 3.80
CA VAL A 144 -16.21 -1.16 2.46
C VAL A 144 -17.29 -0.89 1.43
N ASP A 145 -16.87 -0.42 0.26
CA ASP A 145 -17.67 -0.46 -0.96
C ASP A 145 -17.19 -1.62 -1.84
N LEU A 146 -18.13 -2.30 -2.50
CA LEU A 146 -17.85 -3.41 -3.40
C LEU A 146 -18.69 -3.29 -4.68
N GLY A 147 -18.16 -3.76 -5.79
CA GLY A 147 -18.89 -3.73 -7.05
C GLY A 147 -18.00 -3.58 -8.27
N SER A 148 -18.63 -3.21 -9.39
CA SER A 148 -17.95 -2.96 -10.66
C SER A 148 -17.25 -1.59 -10.66
N PRO A 149 -15.96 -1.52 -11.03
CA PRO A 149 -15.28 -0.24 -11.27
C PRO A 149 -15.97 0.65 -12.30
N ASP A 150 -16.62 0.08 -13.32
CA ASP A 150 -17.34 0.84 -14.35
C ASP A 150 -18.56 1.55 -13.75
N ALA A 151 -19.35 0.85 -12.92
CA ALA A 151 -20.49 1.46 -12.24
C ALA A 151 -20.05 2.52 -11.22
N ALA A 152 -18.94 2.29 -10.51
CA ALA A 152 -18.33 3.31 -9.66
C ALA A 152 -17.90 4.56 -10.47
N ALA A 153 -17.37 4.39 -11.68
CA ALA A 153 -17.00 5.49 -12.58
C ALA A 153 -18.22 6.26 -13.13
N GLU A 154 -19.38 5.61 -13.27
CA GLU A 154 -20.67 6.24 -13.58
C GLU A 154 -21.27 6.99 -12.37
N GLY A 155 -20.64 6.85 -11.20
CA GLY A 155 -20.96 7.56 -9.97
C GLY A 155 -21.88 6.80 -9.03
N HIS A 156 -21.99 5.48 -9.15
CA HIS A 156 -22.64 4.65 -8.13
C HIS A 156 -21.70 4.39 -6.93
N GLY A 157 -22.25 4.08 -5.75
CA GLY A 157 -21.53 3.68 -4.53
C GLY A 157 -21.45 4.74 -3.42
N PHE A 158 -22.00 5.93 -3.61
CA PHE A 158 -21.76 7.04 -2.67
C PHE A 158 -22.54 6.97 -1.35
N THR A 159 -23.73 6.38 -1.34
CA THR A 159 -24.58 6.21 -0.14
C THR A 159 -24.58 4.77 0.37
N ALA A 160 -24.31 3.82 -0.50
CA ALA A 160 -24.32 2.39 -0.23
C ALA A 160 -23.54 1.99 1.05
N PRO A 161 -22.26 2.39 1.26
CA PRO A 161 -21.52 2.05 2.48
C PRO A 161 -22.11 2.71 3.74
N VAL A 162 -22.68 3.91 3.63
CA VAL A 162 -23.36 4.59 4.73
C VAL A 162 -24.63 3.86 5.12
N ASN A 163 -25.41 3.43 4.13
CA ASN A 163 -26.63 2.68 4.29
C ASN A 163 -26.36 1.32 4.96
N ALA A 164 -25.32 0.62 4.53
CA ALA A 164 -24.89 -0.65 5.12
C ALA A 164 -24.48 -0.47 6.59
N PHE A 165 -23.63 0.52 6.88
CA PHE A 165 -23.22 0.87 8.24
C PHE A 165 -24.43 1.19 9.12
N LYS A 166 -25.34 2.04 8.66
CA LYS A 166 -26.55 2.46 9.40
C LYS A 166 -27.42 1.26 9.73
N SER A 167 -27.71 0.42 8.73
CA SER A 167 -28.59 -0.74 8.90
C SER A 167 -27.99 -1.77 9.85
N LEU A 168 -26.69 -2.07 9.75
CA LEU A 168 -26.04 -2.99 10.67
C LEU A 168 -25.90 -2.41 12.08
N SER A 169 -25.57 -1.12 12.20
CA SER A 169 -25.51 -0.41 13.49
C SER A 169 -26.85 -0.46 14.23
N ALA A 170 -27.96 -0.25 13.50
CA ALA A 170 -29.31 -0.37 14.06
C ALA A 170 -29.61 -1.81 14.52
N TYR A 171 -29.28 -2.80 13.69
CA TYR A 171 -29.44 -4.22 14.03
C TYR A 171 -28.65 -4.59 15.30
N LEU A 172 -27.35 -4.28 15.34
CA LEU A 172 -26.47 -4.58 16.48
C LEU A 172 -26.97 -3.93 17.76
N LYS A 173 -27.46 -2.69 17.69
CA LYS A 173 -28.02 -1.99 18.85
C LYS A 173 -29.32 -2.62 19.33
N GLU A 174 -30.23 -2.95 18.43
CA GLU A 174 -31.54 -3.50 18.78
C GLU A 174 -31.44 -4.95 19.26
N LYS A 175 -30.70 -5.79 18.54
CA LYS A 175 -30.68 -7.24 18.75
C LYS A 175 -29.55 -7.71 19.67
N GLU A 176 -28.40 -7.06 19.64
CA GLU A 176 -27.22 -7.48 20.42
C GLU A 176 -26.82 -6.50 21.52
N GLN A 177 -27.51 -5.36 21.63
CA GLN A 177 -27.21 -4.28 22.59
C GLN A 177 -25.76 -3.78 22.48
N LYS A 178 -25.16 -3.92 21.29
CA LYS A 178 -23.82 -3.43 20.95
C LYS A 178 -23.92 -2.05 20.31
N THR A 179 -22.95 -1.19 20.61
CA THR A 179 -22.82 0.13 19.97
C THR A 179 -21.43 0.22 19.37
N ILE A 180 -21.38 0.65 18.11
CA ILE A 180 -20.12 0.81 17.38
C ILE A 180 -19.41 2.06 17.89
N ALA A 181 -18.17 1.89 18.35
CA ALA A 181 -17.29 3.00 18.78
C ALA A 181 -16.15 3.25 17.80
N TYR A 182 -15.84 2.26 16.96
CA TYR A 182 -14.70 2.29 16.06
C TYR A 182 -15.05 1.79 14.66
N LEU A 183 -14.44 2.38 13.64
CA LEU A 183 -14.49 1.89 12.27
C LEU A 183 -13.12 1.37 11.85
N LEU A 184 -13.12 0.22 11.17
CA LEU A 184 -11.95 -0.43 10.61
C LEU A 184 -11.99 -0.29 9.08
N PRO A 185 -10.97 0.31 8.45
CA PRO A 185 -10.75 0.16 7.01
C PRO A 185 -10.69 -1.30 6.60
N GLY A 186 -11.42 -1.68 5.56
CA GLY A 186 -11.43 -3.07 5.11
C GLY A 186 -10.22 -3.47 4.28
N GLU A 187 -9.49 -2.48 3.75
CA GLU A 187 -8.26 -2.66 2.98
C GLU A 187 -7.57 -1.29 2.80
N ILE A 188 -6.34 -1.29 2.28
CA ILE A 188 -5.68 -0.06 1.83
C ILE A 188 -6.05 0.21 0.38
N GLY A 189 -7.01 1.11 0.20
CA GLY A 189 -7.54 1.61 -1.07
C GLY A 189 -7.86 3.10 -1.02
N ALA A 190 -7.88 3.82 -2.15
CA ALA A 190 -8.17 5.25 -2.15
C ALA A 190 -9.55 5.56 -1.53
N VAL A 191 -10.57 4.78 -1.94
CA VAL A 191 -11.96 4.89 -1.46
C VAL A 191 -12.15 4.06 -0.19
N ASN A 192 -11.74 2.79 -0.21
CA ASN A 192 -12.01 1.86 0.91
C ASN A 192 -11.25 2.21 2.20
N THR A 193 -10.11 2.94 2.13
CA THR A 193 -9.50 3.53 3.33
C THR A 193 -10.31 4.74 3.84
N LEU A 194 -10.86 5.54 2.93
CA LEU A 194 -11.52 6.82 3.26
C LEU A 194 -12.95 6.64 3.80
N ILE A 195 -13.71 5.65 3.34
CA ILE A 195 -15.10 5.41 3.74
C ILE A 195 -15.29 5.41 5.27
N PRO A 196 -14.47 4.68 6.07
CA PRO A 196 -14.50 4.77 7.53
C PRO A 196 -14.40 6.21 8.08
N PHE A 197 -13.53 7.04 7.51
CA PHE A 197 -13.37 8.43 7.94
C PHE A 197 -14.56 9.29 7.53
N TYR A 198 -15.08 9.08 6.32
CA TYR A 198 -16.29 9.74 5.85
C TYR A 198 -17.47 9.44 6.79
N ILE A 199 -17.71 8.16 7.12
CA ILE A 199 -18.74 7.77 8.08
C ILE A 199 -18.49 8.36 9.46
N ALA A 200 -17.26 8.27 9.99
CA ALA A 200 -16.92 8.84 11.30
C ALA A 200 -17.16 10.36 11.36
N SER A 201 -16.90 11.09 10.27
CA SER A 201 -17.14 12.54 10.19
C SER A 201 -18.61 12.93 10.34
N MET A 202 -19.53 12.04 9.97
CA MET A 202 -20.98 12.24 10.14
C MET A 202 -21.49 11.95 11.56
N MET A 203 -20.62 11.44 12.46
CA MET A 203 -21.02 10.92 13.77
C MET A 203 -20.71 11.89 14.92
N ASP A 204 -20.49 13.17 14.64
CA ASP A 204 -20.20 14.23 15.63
C ASP A 204 -19.06 13.86 16.61
N GLY A 205 -18.01 13.20 16.12
CA GLY A 205 -16.85 12.79 16.92
C GLY A 205 -17.08 11.60 17.87
N LYS A 206 -18.21 10.90 17.75
CA LYS A 206 -18.54 9.72 18.59
C LYS A 206 -17.82 8.43 18.17
N ILE A 207 -17.30 8.40 16.95
CA ILE A 207 -16.64 7.22 16.37
C ILE A 207 -15.25 7.62 15.90
N ALA A 208 -14.25 6.80 16.22
CA ALA A 208 -12.89 6.94 15.71
C ALA A 208 -12.56 5.86 14.68
N VAL A 209 -11.58 6.12 13.82
CA VAL A 209 -11.07 5.13 12.87
C VAL A 209 -9.84 4.45 13.46
N ILE A 210 -9.71 3.14 13.24
CA ILE A 210 -8.57 2.35 13.70
C ILE A 210 -7.43 2.49 12.69
N ASP A 211 -6.20 2.72 13.18
CA ASP A 211 -4.98 2.73 12.37
C ASP A 211 -4.49 1.29 12.12
N ALA A 212 -5.29 0.57 11.35
CA ALA A 212 -5.02 -0.77 10.88
C ALA A 212 -6.02 -1.12 9.78
N ASP A 213 -5.71 -2.16 9.01
CA ASP A 213 -6.63 -2.83 8.12
C ASP A 213 -6.23 -4.32 8.06
N PRO A 214 -7.02 -5.22 7.46
CA PRO A 214 -6.72 -6.63 7.46
C PRO A 214 -5.79 -7.10 6.33
N SER A 215 -5.21 -6.20 5.51
CA SER A 215 -4.37 -6.59 4.37
C SER A 215 -3.11 -5.73 4.16
N GLY A 216 -3.23 -4.41 4.26
CA GLY A 216 -2.19 -3.43 3.96
C GLY A 216 -2.02 -3.12 2.47
N ARG A 217 -2.87 -3.73 1.63
CA ARG A 217 -3.10 -3.44 0.20
C ARG A 217 -4.61 -3.58 -0.07
N ALA A 218 -5.03 -3.44 -1.33
CA ALA A 218 -6.38 -3.84 -1.76
C ALA A 218 -6.39 -5.31 -2.22
N ASP A 219 -7.52 -5.97 -2.03
CA ASP A 219 -7.69 -7.41 -2.26
C ASP A 219 -8.83 -7.70 -3.25
N PRO A 220 -8.68 -8.70 -4.15
CA PRO A 220 -9.77 -9.10 -5.06
C PRO A 220 -11.05 -9.58 -4.35
N ARG A 221 -10.91 -10.22 -3.19
CA ARG A 221 -11.97 -10.91 -2.43
C ARG A 221 -11.71 -10.84 -0.93
N LEU A 222 -12.77 -10.92 -0.13
CA LEU A 222 -12.68 -10.94 1.33
C LEU A 222 -11.79 -12.07 1.90
N THR A 223 -11.65 -13.17 1.16
CA THR A 223 -10.87 -14.35 1.56
C THR A 223 -9.36 -14.14 1.58
N GLU A 224 -8.85 -13.11 0.89
CA GLU A 224 -7.42 -12.76 0.96
C GLU A 224 -7.05 -11.97 2.23
N THR A 225 -8.04 -11.53 3.02
CA THR A 225 -7.79 -10.74 4.23
C THR A 225 -7.28 -11.57 5.40
N LEU A 226 -6.49 -10.97 6.29
CA LEU A 226 -6.02 -11.60 7.52
C LEU A 226 -7.17 -11.94 8.50
N LEU A 227 -8.27 -11.18 8.46
CA LEU A 227 -9.46 -11.51 9.26
C LEU A 227 -10.07 -12.83 8.79
N ALA A 228 -10.19 -13.06 7.49
CA ALA A 228 -10.63 -14.34 6.94
C ALA A 228 -9.61 -15.46 7.25
N ALA A 229 -8.32 -15.21 7.03
CA ALA A 229 -7.26 -16.20 7.27
C ALA A 229 -7.08 -16.60 8.75
N THR A 230 -7.63 -15.82 9.67
CA THR A 230 -7.63 -16.11 11.11
C THR A 230 -9.01 -16.48 11.66
N ASP A 231 -9.96 -16.81 10.78
CA ASP A 231 -11.33 -17.23 11.10
C ASP A 231 -12.09 -16.24 11.99
N ALA A 232 -11.83 -14.94 11.82
CA ALA A 232 -12.60 -13.91 12.50
C ALA A 232 -14.07 -13.95 12.01
N PRO A 233 -15.06 -13.75 12.89
CA PRO A 233 -16.46 -13.80 12.49
C PRO A 233 -16.81 -12.58 11.62
N SER A 234 -17.14 -12.83 10.35
CA SER A 234 -17.54 -11.81 9.38
C SER A 234 -18.98 -11.34 9.60
N CYS A 235 -19.83 -12.17 10.21
CA CYS A 235 -21.23 -11.88 10.49
C CYS A 235 -21.52 -11.46 11.95
N PRO A 236 -22.63 -10.73 12.20
CA PRO A 236 -23.61 -10.26 11.24
C PRO A 236 -23.03 -9.26 10.24
N ALA A 237 -23.45 -9.38 8.99
CA ALA A 237 -23.02 -8.55 7.88
C ALA A 237 -24.23 -7.97 7.15
N MET A 238 -24.07 -6.78 6.59
CA MET A 238 -25.11 -6.04 5.89
C MET A 238 -24.59 -5.58 4.55
N ILE A 239 -25.34 -5.89 3.49
CA ILE A 239 -25.13 -5.33 2.16
C ILE A 239 -26.26 -4.34 1.90
N ALA A 240 -25.95 -3.15 1.37
CA ALA A 240 -26.95 -2.15 1.05
C ALA A 240 -26.67 -1.46 -0.29
N SER A 241 -27.74 -1.12 -1.00
CA SER A 241 -27.67 -0.36 -2.25
C SER A 241 -27.49 1.12 -1.96
N ASP A 242 -27.21 1.87 -3.03
CA ASP A 242 -27.44 3.30 -3.00
C ASP A 242 -28.92 3.63 -2.74
N THR A 243 -29.13 4.80 -2.16
CA THR A 243 -30.43 5.44 -2.07
C THR A 243 -30.88 5.85 -3.47
N GLN A 244 -32.03 5.33 -3.92
CA GLN A 244 -32.60 5.67 -5.22
C GLN A 244 -33.22 7.07 -5.17
N THR A 245 -32.68 8.03 -5.94
CA THR A 245 -33.28 9.37 -6.04
C THR A 245 -33.43 9.83 -7.49
N GLY A 246 -34.47 10.63 -7.74
CA GLY A 246 -34.66 11.33 -9.03
C GLY A 246 -33.79 12.59 -9.19
N ALA A 247 -32.88 12.87 -8.24
CA ALA A 247 -32.08 14.09 -8.19
C ALA A 247 -30.60 13.76 -7.89
N GLY A 248 -29.98 13.00 -8.79
CA GLY A 248 -28.53 12.77 -8.81
C GLY A 248 -27.93 12.11 -7.57
N LEU A 249 -26.61 12.00 -7.59
CA LEU A 249 -25.80 11.31 -6.59
C LEU A 249 -25.64 12.19 -5.36
N ARG A 250 -26.25 11.79 -4.24
CA ARG A 250 -26.03 12.41 -2.92
C ARG A 250 -25.03 11.56 -2.15
N CYS A 251 -24.24 12.18 -1.28
CA CYS A 251 -23.46 11.46 -0.27
C CYS A 251 -23.84 12.11 1.05
N ASP A 252 -25.09 11.91 1.46
CA ASP A 252 -25.66 12.42 2.70
C ASP A 252 -26.64 11.38 3.26
N TRP A 253 -26.88 11.45 4.57
CA TRP A 253 -27.97 10.70 5.20
C TRP A 253 -29.32 11.14 4.62
N THR A 254 -30.04 10.22 3.99
CA THR A 254 -31.43 10.47 3.57
C THR A 254 -32.40 9.51 4.26
N ALA A 255 -33.66 9.92 4.32
CA ALA A 255 -34.77 9.06 4.74
C ALA A 255 -35.41 8.31 3.55
N GLU A 256 -34.80 8.42 2.37
CA GLU A 256 -35.27 7.80 1.14
C GLU A 256 -34.96 6.30 1.15
N PRO A 257 -35.74 5.51 0.39
CA PRO A 257 -35.60 4.06 0.39
C PRO A 257 -34.30 3.61 -0.30
N PHE A 258 -33.75 2.53 0.21
CA PHE A 258 -32.65 1.75 -0.35
C PHE A 258 -32.90 0.26 -0.07
N ALA A 259 -32.30 -0.62 -0.86
CA ALA A 259 -32.33 -2.05 -0.61
C ALA A 259 -31.24 -2.43 0.39
N SER A 260 -31.51 -3.37 1.29
CA SER A 260 -30.48 -3.95 2.13
C SER A 260 -30.76 -5.40 2.49
N THR A 261 -29.72 -6.18 2.75
CA THR A 261 -29.79 -7.60 3.07
C THR A 261 -28.84 -7.92 4.22
N LEU A 262 -29.38 -8.58 5.24
CA LEU A 262 -28.67 -9.02 6.43
C LEU A 262 -28.26 -10.49 6.31
N PHE A 263 -27.01 -10.78 6.66
CA PHE A 263 -26.45 -12.12 6.78
C PHE A 263 -25.98 -12.34 8.22
N LEU A 264 -26.24 -13.52 8.79
CA LEU A 264 -26.01 -13.78 10.22
C LEU A 264 -24.97 -14.86 10.51
N ASP A 265 -24.78 -15.80 9.60
CA ASP A 265 -23.99 -17.00 9.87
C ASP A 265 -23.41 -17.53 8.55
N LEU A 266 -22.45 -16.77 8.01
CA LEU A 266 -21.69 -17.12 6.81
C LEU A 266 -20.20 -17.02 7.11
N SER A 267 -19.41 -17.93 6.54
CA SER A 267 -17.96 -17.75 6.45
C SER A 267 -17.61 -16.53 5.57
N ALA A 268 -16.36 -16.07 5.60
CA ALA A 268 -15.91 -14.98 4.74
C ALA A 268 -16.10 -15.29 3.24
N ALA A 269 -15.87 -16.55 2.83
CA ALA A 269 -16.05 -17.00 1.45
C ALA A 269 -17.54 -17.01 1.03
N GLU A 270 -18.42 -17.54 1.89
CA GLU A 270 -19.86 -17.54 1.61
C GLU A 270 -20.46 -16.13 1.62
N LEU A 271 -19.96 -15.26 2.52
CA LEU A 271 -20.37 -13.85 2.55
C LEU A 271 -19.97 -13.13 1.27
N GLU A 272 -18.74 -13.32 0.80
CA GLU A 272 -18.24 -12.76 -0.46
C GLU A 272 -19.13 -13.16 -1.66
N GLU A 273 -19.42 -14.45 -1.79
CA GLU A 273 -20.28 -14.99 -2.85
C GLU A 273 -21.68 -14.38 -2.78
N LYS A 274 -22.29 -14.37 -1.59
CA LYS A 274 -23.64 -13.81 -1.39
C LYS A 274 -23.68 -12.30 -1.55
N ALA A 275 -22.62 -11.59 -1.20
CA ALA A 275 -22.51 -10.16 -1.42
C ALA A 275 -22.49 -9.84 -2.91
N ARG A 276 -21.70 -10.57 -3.71
CA ARG A 276 -21.67 -10.40 -5.18
C ARG A 276 -22.99 -10.76 -5.85
N GLU A 277 -23.62 -11.86 -5.44
CA GLU A 277 -24.98 -12.21 -5.89
C GLU A 277 -25.97 -11.07 -5.59
N THR A 278 -25.89 -10.48 -4.39
CA THR A 278 -26.78 -9.39 -3.96
C THR A 278 -26.54 -8.12 -4.78
N VAL A 279 -25.29 -7.71 -4.94
CA VAL A 279 -24.90 -6.51 -5.71
C VAL A 279 -25.21 -6.63 -7.20
N SER A 280 -25.32 -7.85 -7.73
CA SER A 280 -25.75 -8.08 -9.11
C SER A 280 -27.24 -7.79 -9.36
N GLN A 281 -28.06 -7.67 -8.31
CA GLN A 281 -29.49 -7.39 -8.42
C GLN A 281 -29.74 -5.96 -8.94
N PRO A 282 -30.85 -5.72 -9.68
CA PRO A 282 -31.11 -4.44 -10.32
C PRO A 282 -31.09 -3.22 -9.40
N GLU A 283 -31.49 -3.38 -8.14
CA GLU A 283 -31.58 -2.33 -7.13
C GLU A 283 -30.20 -1.76 -6.73
N TYR A 284 -29.15 -2.54 -6.93
CA TYR A 284 -27.77 -2.21 -6.54
C TYR A 284 -26.98 -1.58 -7.69
N HIS A 285 -27.46 -1.67 -8.94
CA HIS A 285 -26.73 -1.12 -10.09
C HIS A 285 -25.25 -1.57 -10.14
N GLN A 286 -24.97 -2.82 -9.77
CA GLN A 286 -23.63 -3.41 -9.71
C GLN A 286 -22.66 -2.78 -8.67
N VAL A 287 -23.15 -1.96 -7.74
CA VAL A 287 -22.37 -1.43 -6.59
C VAL A 287 -23.16 -1.57 -5.30
N GLY A 288 -22.48 -1.89 -4.20
CA GLY A 288 -23.08 -1.94 -2.89
C GLY A 288 -22.09 -1.68 -1.78
N GLY A 289 -22.59 -1.14 -0.68
CA GLY A 289 -21.82 -1.03 0.54
C GLY A 289 -21.94 -2.30 1.36
N MET A 290 -20.84 -2.70 2.00
CA MET A 290 -20.82 -3.79 2.95
C MET A 290 -20.32 -3.32 4.31
N ALA A 291 -21.11 -3.60 5.34
CA ALA A 291 -20.69 -3.53 6.72
C ALA A 291 -20.59 -4.94 7.27
N CYS A 292 -19.43 -5.34 7.79
CA CYS A 292 -19.19 -6.69 8.28
C CYS A 292 -18.09 -6.68 9.35
N TYR A 293 -17.76 -7.85 9.90
CA TYR A 293 -16.81 -8.00 11.01
C TYR A 293 -17.10 -7.05 12.18
N PRO A 294 -18.22 -7.24 12.90
CA PRO A 294 -18.43 -6.59 14.19
C PRO A 294 -17.46 -7.20 15.23
N LEU A 295 -16.29 -6.58 15.38
CA LEU A 295 -15.19 -7.08 16.20
C LEU A 295 -15.24 -6.48 17.60
N ASP A 296 -15.05 -7.34 18.61
CA ASP A 296 -14.84 -6.90 19.99
C ASP A 296 -13.44 -6.30 20.15
N THR A 297 -13.34 -5.13 20.77
CA THR A 297 -12.07 -4.47 21.03
C THR A 297 -11.13 -5.25 21.93
N ASN A 298 -11.65 -6.12 22.81
CA ASN A 298 -10.83 -7.06 23.57
C ASN A 298 -10.16 -8.08 22.66
N PHE A 299 -10.86 -8.57 21.64
CA PHE A 299 -10.28 -9.44 20.62
C PHE A 299 -9.18 -8.69 19.86
N LEU A 300 -9.46 -7.48 19.36
CA LEU A 300 -8.48 -6.67 18.63
C LEU A 300 -7.20 -6.40 19.42
N GLN A 301 -7.32 -6.28 20.75
CA GLN A 301 -6.20 -6.06 21.66
C GLN A 301 -5.65 -7.36 22.29
N SER A 302 -6.10 -8.53 21.82
CA SER A 302 -5.63 -9.83 22.28
C SER A 302 -4.41 -10.30 21.49
N PRO A 303 -3.61 -11.24 22.02
CA PRO A 303 -2.55 -11.89 21.24
C PRO A 303 -3.04 -12.61 19.98
N ALA A 304 -4.31 -13.05 19.95
CA ALA A 304 -4.88 -13.74 18.80
C ALA A 304 -5.03 -12.81 17.58
N ALA A 305 -5.48 -11.57 17.80
CA ALA A 305 -5.65 -10.59 16.72
C ALA A 305 -4.33 -10.03 16.18
N LYS A 306 -3.17 -10.33 16.81
CA LYS A 306 -1.85 -9.88 16.35
C LYS A 306 -1.55 -10.28 14.91
N ASN A 307 -2.15 -11.38 14.46
CA ASN A 307 -1.98 -11.90 13.10
C ASN A 307 -3.21 -11.65 12.21
N SER A 308 -4.19 -10.87 12.70
CA SER A 308 -5.45 -10.61 11.99
C SER A 308 -5.47 -9.23 11.32
N LEU A 309 -4.45 -8.39 11.55
CA LEU A 309 -4.38 -7.01 11.06
C LEU A 309 -2.96 -6.61 10.68
N VAL A 310 -2.86 -5.71 9.70
CA VAL A 310 -1.67 -4.91 9.42
C VAL A 310 -1.75 -3.61 10.19
N TYR A 311 -1.00 -3.54 11.29
CA TYR A 311 -1.01 -2.38 12.17
C TYR A 311 -0.33 -1.15 11.54
N ASN A 312 -0.92 0.01 11.81
CA ASN A 312 -0.47 1.34 11.40
C ASN A 312 -0.42 1.54 9.87
N SER A 313 -1.20 0.77 9.12
CA SER A 313 -1.23 0.82 7.67
C SER A 313 -1.76 2.15 7.14
N VAL A 314 -2.79 2.71 7.79
CA VAL A 314 -3.36 4.02 7.45
C VAL A 314 -2.37 5.15 7.72
N GLY A 315 -1.70 5.13 8.87
CA GLY A 315 -0.64 6.06 9.21
C GLY A 315 0.53 6.00 8.21
N ARG A 316 0.86 4.80 7.72
CA ARG A 316 1.87 4.61 6.66
C ARG A 316 1.43 5.23 5.34
N ALA A 317 0.19 4.98 4.93
CA ALA A 317 -0.42 5.60 3.75
C ALA A 317 -0.40 7.14 3.84
N LEU A 318 -0.74 7.71 5.00
CA LEU A 318 -0.65 9.16 5.25
C LEU A 318 0.76 9.71 5.02
N ILE A 319 1.80 9.05 5.56
CA ILE A 319 3.20 9.49 5.42
C ILE A 319 3.63 9.47 3.94
N ILE A 320 3.32 8.40 3.23
CA ILE A 320 3.65 8.24 1.82
C ILE A 320 2.90 9.27 0.95
N GLY A 321 1.62 9.46 1.23
CA GLY A 321 0.79 10.43 0.53
C GLY A 321 1.26 11.87 0.67
N ARG A 322 1.75 12.26 1.86
CA ARG A 322 2.37 13.58 2.06
C ARG A 322 3.60 13.76 1.18
N GLN A 323 4.42 12.72 1.03
CA GLN A 323 5.58 12.76 0.12
C GLN A 323 5.14 12.92 -1.33
N ILE A 324 4.18 12.12 -1.79
CA ILE A 324 3.62 12.19 -3.15
C ILE A 324 3.08 13.59 -3.46
N LEU A 325 2.28 14.16 -2.56
CA LEU A 325 1.70 15.50 -2.75
C LEU A 325 2.74 16.62 -2.69
N SER A 326 3.86 16.41 -1.98
CA SER A 326 4.93 17.40 -1.90
C SER A 326 5.88 17.39 -3.10
N SER A 327 6.01 16.25 -3.78
CA SER A 327 6.97 16.06 -4.86
C SER A 327 6.62 14.85 -5.72
N SER A 328 6.65 15.02 -7.04
CA SER A 328 6.57 13.93 -8.02
C SER A 328 7.89 13.16 -8.20
N SER A 329 8.90 13.42 -7.37
CA SER A 329 10.22 12.79 -7.47
C SER A 329 10.17 11.31 -7.06
N VAL A 330 10.25 10.42 -8.05
CA VAL A 330 10.33 8.97 -7.84
C VAL A 330 11.50 8.57 -6.93
N PRO A 331 12.75 9.08 -7.10
CA PRO A 331 13.85 8.74 -6.19
C PRO A 331 13.60 9.17 -4.74
N ALA A 332 12.95 10.32 -4.51
CA ALA A 332 12.64 10.78 -3.15
C ALA A 332 11.60 9.88 -2.48
N LEU A 333 10.59 9.44 -3.23
CA LEU A 333 9.58 8.51 -2.76
C LEU A 333 10.17 7.12 -2.46
N SER A 334 11.01 6.60 -3.37
CA SER A 334 11.75 5.33 -3.16
C SER A 334 12.58 5.37 -1.86
N MET A 335 13.31 6.46 -1.63
CA MET A 335 14.10 6.64 -0.40
C MET A 335 13.23 6.69 0.85
N LEU A 336 12.03 7.27 0.78
CA LEU A 336 11.08 7.23 1.89
C LEU A 336 10.58 5.81 2.17
N LEU A 337 10.26 5.04 1.13
CA LEU A 337 9.84 3.64 1.29
C LEU A 337 10.92 2.79 1.95
N ASP A 338 12.18 2.95 1.55
CA ASP A 338 13.33 2.29 2.21
C ASP A 338 13.40 2.64 3.70
N LEU A 339 13.18 3.92 4.04
CA LEU A 339 13.16 4.38 5.42
C LEU A 339 11.95 3.85 6.21
N LEU A 340 10.86 3.52 5.54
CA LEU A 340 9.69 2.84 6.10
C LEU A 340 9.83 1.30 6.08
N HIS A 341 10.99 0.80 5.65
CA HIS A 341 11.27 -0.64 5.51
C HIS A 341 10.36 -1.35 4.52
N ILE A 342 9.97 -0.67 3.44
CA ILE A 342 9.22 -1.23 2.31
C ILE A 342 10.20 -1.38 1.15
N HIS A 343 10.59 -2.62 0.84
CA HIS A 343 11.39 -2.91 -0.35
C HIS A 343 10.61 -2.47 -1.59
N ASN A 344 11.29 -1.75 -2.50
CA ASN A 344 10.66 -1.14 -3.67
C ASN A 344 11.61 -1.21 -4.87
N TYR A 345 11.03 -1.41 -6.05
CA TYR A 345 11.77 -1.62 -7.30
C TYR A 345 11.08 -0.92 -8.45
N ILE A 346 11.77 0.02 -9.09
CA ILE A 346 11.28 0.69 -10.30
C ILE A 346 11.59 -0.22 -11.49
N PHE A 347 10.55 -0.75 -12.14
CA PHE A 347 10.72 -1.69 -13.25
C PHE A 347 10.98 -0.96 -14.55
N THR A 348 10.17 0.06 -14.85
CA THR A 348 10.34 0.88 -16.04
C THR A 348 9.54 2.18 -15.98
N GLU A 349 9.94 3.14 -16.80
CA GLU A 349 9.06 4.24 -17.24
C GLU A 349 8.68 3.99 -18.70
N GLY A 350 7.40 4.17 -19.03
CA GLY A 350 6.88 3.86 -20.35
C GLY A 350 5.48 4.41 -20.56
N LYS A 351 4.81 3.88 -21.58
CA LYS A 351 3.45 4.28 -21.94
C LYS A 351 2.52 3.07 -21.85
N ILE A 352 1.32 3.28 -21.32
CA ILE A 352 0.23 2.30 -21.45
C ILE A 352 -0.19 2.28 -22.91
N SER A 353 0.25 1.26 -23.64
CA SER A 353 0.02 1.14 -25.08
C SER A 353 -1.31 0.45 -25.39
N LYS A 354 -1.75 -0.44 -24.50
CA LYS A 354 -3.00 -1.18 -24.67
C LYS A 354 -3.57 -1.66 -23.33
N ILE A 355 -4.88 -1.68 -23.21
CA ILE A 355 -5.62 -2.32 -22.12
C ILE A 355 -6.56 -3.37 -22.73
N ILE A 356 -6.52 -4.60 -22.22
CA ILE A 356 -7.33 -5.71 -22.71
C ILE A 356 -8.14 -6.27 -21.54
N ASN A 357 -9.46 -6.12 -21.59
CA ASN A 357 -10.40 -6.69 -20.62
C ASN A 357 -11.08 -7.94 -21.17
N ARG A 358 -11.30 -8.94 -20.31
CA ARG A 358 -12.05 -10.17 -20.58
C ARG A 358 -12.90 -10.48 -19.34
N THR A 359 -14.06 -11.08 -19.54
CA THR A 359 -14.84 -11.66 -18.43
C THR A 359 -14.53 -13.15 -18.33
N HIS A 360 -14.10 -13.62 -17.16
CA HIS A 360 -13.76 -15.01 -16.88
C HIS A 360 -14.23 -15.40 -15.47
N GLY A 361 -14.94 -16.52 -15.34
CA GLY A 361 -15.41 -17.01 -14.03
C GLY A 361 -16.34 -16.05 -13.27
N GLY A 362 -17.03 -15.14 -13.96
CA GLY A 362 -17.90 -14.12 -13.33
C GLY A 362 -17.16 -12.88 -12.83
N PHE A 363 -15.87 -12.75 -13.14
CA PHE A 363 -15.06 -11.58 -12.84
C PHE A 363 -14.51 -10.96 -14.12
N ASP A 364 -14.30 -9.64 -14.08
CA ASP A 364 -13.55 -8.95 -15.12
C ASP A 364 -12.06 -9.02 -14.79
N VAL A 365 -11.31 -9.63 -15.70
CA VAL A 365 -9.86 -9.76 -15.66
C VAL A 365 -9.25 -8.98 -16.80
N GLY A 366 -8.06 -8.44 -16.59
CA GLY A 366 -7.44 -7.57 -17.56
C GLY A 366 -5.94 -7.73 -17.66
N LYS A 367 -5.42 -7.21 -18.78
CA LYS A 367 -4.00 -7.13 -19.09
C LYS A 367 -3.67 -5.75 -19.61
N ILE A 368 -2.74 -5.07 -18.94
CA ILE A 368 -2.14 -3.81 -19.37
C ILE A 368 -0.85 -4.13 -20.12
N ILE A 369 -0.67 -3.56 -21.30
CA ILE A 369 0.60 -3.59 -22.03
C ILE A 369 1.30 -2.24 -21.84
N PHE A 370 2.45 -2.28 -21.20
CA PHE A 370 3.35 -1.16 -21.00
C PHE A 370 4.47 -1.23 -22.04
N SER A 371 4.50 -0.27 -22.97
CA SER A 371 5.62 -0.12 -23.89
C SER A 371 6.68 0.78 -23.30
N ALA A 372 7.90 0.27 -23.17
CA ALA A 372 9.02 1.02 -22.64
C ALA A 372 10.32 0.81 -23.44
N PRO A 373 11.27 1.77 -23.40
CA PRO A 373 12.49 1.66 -24.18
C PRO A 373 13.34 0.42 -23.89
N ALA A 374 13.31 -0.08 -22.64
CA ALA A 374 14.08 -1.24 -22.21
C ALA A 374 13.45 -2.59 -22.59
N GLY A 375 12.16 -2.59 -22.94
CA GLY A 375 11.33 -3.76 -23.20
C GLY A 375 9.90 -3.54 -22.70
N ASP A 376 8.96 -4.29 -23.26
CA ASP A 376 7.56 -4.22 -22.86
C ASP A 376 7.33 -5.00 -21.56
N TYR A 377 6.37 -4.52 -20.75
CA TYR A 377 5.86 -5.20 -19.57
C TYR A 377 4.37 -5.52 -19.75
N TRP A 378 3.95 -6.66 -19.22
CA TRP A 378 2.54 -6.99 -19.08
C TRP A 378 2.16 -6.95 -17.61
N VAL A 379 1.05 -6.27 -17.29
CA VAL A 379 0.46 -6.27 -15.95
C VAL A 379 -0.89 -6.94 -16.01
N TYR A 380 -1.04 -8.05 -15.30
CA TYR A 380 -2.29 -8.79 -15.21
C TYR A 380 -3.05 -8.40 -13.95
N TYR A 381 -4.36 -8.19 -14.06
CA TYR A 381 -5.18 -7.70 -12.98
C TYR A 381 -6.60 -8.31 -12.96
N LYS A 382 -7.23 -8.23 -11.80
CA LYS A 382 -8.64 -8.56 -11.53
C LYS A 382 -9.11 -7.58 -10.47
N ASN A 383 -9.55 -6.39 -10.89
CA ASN A 383 -9.57 -5.13 -10.13
C ASN A 383 -8.18 -4.68 -9.62
N GLU A 384 -7.47 -5.53 -8.90
CA GLU A 384 -6.11 -5.32 -8.42
C GLU A 384 -5.09 -5.92 -9.40
N SER A 385 -3.92 -5.30 -9.51
CA SER A 385 -2.78 -5.88 -10.24
C SER A 385 -2.15 -7.01 -9.44
N LEU A 386 -1.98 -8.18 -10.07
CA LEU A 386 -1.50 -9.41 -9.44
C LEU A 386 -0.18 -9.93 -10.02
N LEU A 387 0.18 -9.56 -11.24
CA LEU A 387 1.44 -9.98 -11.86
C LEU A 387 2.00 -8.90 -12.76
N ALA A 388 3.28 -8.55 -12.57
CA ALA A 388 4.07 -7.77 -13.50
C ALA A 388 5.09 -8.68 -14.19
N TRP A 389 4.99 -8.82 -15.50
CA TRP A 389 5.78 -9.73 -16.32
C TRP A 389 6.69 -8.96 -17.28
N ASP A 390 7.99 -9.22 -17.22
CA ASP A 390 8.96 -8.69 -18.18
C ASP A 390 8.97 -9.58 -19.42
N VAL A 391 8.46 -9.07 -20.53
CA VAL A 391 8.30 -9.82 -21.78
C VAL A 391 9.65 -10.22 -22.37
N LYS A 392 10.67 -9.37 -22.22
CA LYS A 392 12.00 -9.61 -22.79
C LYS A 392 12.77 -10.66 -21.99
N GLN A 393 12.66 -10.63 -20.67
CA GLN A 393 13.31 -11.61 -19.79
C GLN A 393 12.49 -12.90 -19.63
N GLY A 394 11.19 -12.87 -19.97
CA GLY A 394 10.30 -14.02 -19.84
C GLY A 394 10.14 -14.48 -18.39
N ARG A 395 10.04 -13.54 -17.45
CA ARG A 395 9.93 -13.84 -16.02
C ARG A 395 9.10 -12.79 -15.25
N PRO A 396 8.56 -13.13 -14.08
CA PRO A 396 7.88 -12.15 -13.24
C PRO A 396 8.90 -11.21 -12.58
N HIS A 397 8.50 -9.96 -12.40
CA HIS A 397 9.20 -8.96 -11.58
C HIS A 397 8.42 -8.62 -10.30
N ALA A 398 7.11 -8.83 -10.27
CA ALA A 398 6.29 -8.82 -9.06
C ALA A 398 5.14 -9.81 -9.20
N ILE A 399 4.78 -10.44 -8.08
CA ILE A 399 3.68 -11.40 -7.95
C ILE A 399 2.93 -11.03 -6.67
N ALA A 400 1.59 -10.97 -6.72
CA ALA A 400 0.80 -10.78 -5.51
C ALA A 400 1.10 -11.88 -4.47
N PRO A 401 1.09 -11.58 -3.15
CA PRO A 401 0.54 -10.39 -2.52
C PRO A 401 1.38 -9.10 -2.64
N ASP A 402 2.63 -9.13 -3.13
CA ASP A 402 3.39 -7.89 -3.35
C ASP A 402 2.65 -6.93 -4.30
N CYS A 403 2.81 -5.63 -4.06
CA CYS A 403 2.04 -4.61 -4.75
C CYS A 403 2.71 -4.25 -6.08
N ILE A 404 1.88 -4.04 -7.11
CA ILE A 404 2.27 -3.49 -8.41
C ILE A 404 1.64 -2.12 -8.52
N ASN A 405 2.48 -1.11 -8.61
CA ASN A 405 2.06 0.27 -8.50
C ASN A 405 2.27 0.99 -9.84
N ILE A 406 1.31 1.81 -10.23
CA ILE A 406 1.38 2.63 -11.45
C ILE A 406 1.25 4.09 -11.03
N MET A 407 2.17 4.92 -11.51
CA MET A 407 2.12 6.37 -11.29
C MET A 407 2.25 7.12 -12.60
N LEU A 408 1.54 8.24 -12.75
CA LEU A 408 1.73 9.15 -13.87
C LEU A 408 3.15 9.73 -13.88
N ALA A 409 3.89 9.50 -14.96
CA ALA A 409 5.20 10.13 -15.18
C ALA A 409 5.05 11.56 -15.73
N ALA A 410 3.96 11.82 -16.45
CA ALA A 410 3.61 13.14 -16.96
C ALA A 410 2.17 13.49 -16.59
N ALA A 411 1.85 14.79 -16.55
CA ALA A 411 0.48 15.23 -16.30
C ALA A 411 -0.45 14.74 -17.42
N ASP A 412 -1.67 14.36 -17.03
CA ASP A 412 -2.73 13.91 -17.94
C ASP A 412 -4.01 14.69 -17.65
N GLY A 413 -4.34 15.63 -18.54
CA GLY A 413 -5.42 16.59 -18.35
C GLY A 413 -5.20 17.45 -17.10
N THR A 414 -6.12 17.36 -16.14
CA THR A 414 -6.04 18.04 -14.84
C THR A 414 -5.28 17.24 -13.78
N THR A 415 -4.88 16.00 -14.09
CA THR A 415 -4.21 15.10 -13.15
C THR A 415 -2.70 15.33 -13.20
N PRO A 416 -2.05 15.73 -12.10
CA PRO A 416 -0.62 16.06 -12.12
C PRO A 416 0.27 14.81 -12.22
N ALA A 417 1.48 15.00 -12.74
CA ALA A 417 2.53 13.98 -12.67
C ALA A 417 2.80 13.59 -11.20
N GLY A 418 3.15 12.33 -10.97
CA GLY A 418 3.31 11.74 -9.64
C GLY A 418 1.99 11.26 -9.02
N THR A 419 0.85 11.39 -9.69
CA THR A 419 -0.42 10.82 -9.18
C THR A 419 -0.39 9.29 -9.34
N PRO A 420 -0.60 8.51 -8.26
CA PRO A 420 -0.80 7.07 -8.36
C PRO A 420 -2.14 6.77 -9.01
N LEU A 421 -2.22 5.65 -9.73
CA LEU A 421 -3.38 5.25 -10.50
C LEU A 421 -3.92 3.91 -10.01
N SER A 422 -5.22 3.84 -9.75
CA SER A 422 -5.96 2.58 -9.71
C SER A 422 -6.17 2.03 -11.12
N THR A 423 -6.60 0.78 -11.26
CA THR A 423 -7.02 0.18 -12.54
C THR A 423 -8.27 0.85 -13.12
N ALA A 424 -9.03 1.60 -12.31
CA ALA A 424 -10.11 2.46 -12.78
C ALA A 424 -9.60 3.81 -13.32
N ASP A 425 -8.40 4.25 -12.93
CA ASP A 425 -7.82 5.54 -13.34
C ASP A 425 -6.97 5.44 -14.63
N ILE A 426 -6.54 4.23 -15.02
CA ILE A 426 -5.65 4.02 -16.17
C ILE A 426 -6.36 4.22 -17.51
N ARG A 427 -5.61 4.72 -18.49
CA ARG A 427 -6.05 4.91 -19.88
C ARG A 427 -4.93 4.61 -20.85
N GLU A 428 -5.28 4.03 -21.99
CA GLU A 428 -4.35 3.94 -23.12
C GLU A 428 -3.86 5.34 -23.49
N GLY A 429 -2.55 5.52 -23.65
CA GLY A 429 -1.98 6.83 -23.91
C GLY A 429 -1.14 7.41 -22.78
N GLN A 430 -1.40 6.99 -21.54
CA GLN A 430 -0.74 7.58 -20.37
C GLN A 430 0.74 7.20 -20.28
N SER A 431 1.59 8.21 -20.03
CA SER A 431 3.00 8.02 -19.67
C SER A 431 3.10 7.77 -18.18
N CYS A 432 3.62 6.62 -17.79
CA CYS A 432 3.58 6.12 -16.42
C CYS A 432 4.92 5.47 -16.02
N THR A 433 5.21 5.53 -14.73
CA THR A 433 6.23 4.72 -14.06
C THR A 433 5.55 3.47 -13.51
N LEU A 434 6.08 2.30 -13.86
CA LEU A 434 5.68 0.99 -13.33
C LEU A 434 6.73 0.52 -12.33
N TRP A 435 6.27 0.13 -11.15
CA TRP A 435 7.13 -0.30 -10.05
C TRP A 435 6.40 -1.30 -9.16
N GLY A 436 7.15 -1.97 -8.30
CA GLY A 436 6.58 -2.87 -7.31
C GLY A 436 7.11 -2.57 -5.91
N THR A 437 6.28 -2.86 -4.92
CA THR A 437 6.61 -2.73 -3.50
C THR A 437 6.29 -4.01 -2.75
N ALA A 438 7.12 -4.35 -1.78
CA ALA A 438 6.87 -5.49 -0.90
C ALA A 438 5.59 -5.26 -0.11
N CYS A 439 4.74 -6.29 -0.08
CA CYS A 439 3.58 -6.29 0.80
C CYS A 439 4.00 -6.40 2.28
N PRO A 440 3.09 -6.14 3.22
CA PRO A 440 3.37 -6.39 4.63
C PRO A 440 3.69 -7.87 4.89
N GLU A 441 4.75 -8.13 5.68
CA GLU A 441 5.14 -9.49 6.06
C GLU A 441 3.98 -10.30 6.69
N ALA A 442 3.06 -9.63 7.37
CA ALA A 442 1.90 -10.27 8.00
C ALA A 442 1.01 -11.04 7.01
N ILE A 443 0.93 -10.60 5.75
CA ILE A 443 0.09 -11.25 4.72
C ILE A 443 0.85 -12.31 3.90
N ARG A 444 2.16 -12.48 4.12
CA ARG A 444 2.98 -13.53 3.50
C ARG A 444 2.79 -14.89 4.19
N ILE A 445 1.55 -15.30 4.35
CA ILE A 445 1.16 -16.57 4.97
C ILE A 445 0.48 -17.48 3.94
N THR A 446 0.64 -18.79 4.09
CA THR A 446 0.14 -19.77 3.11
C THR A 446 -1.34 -19.61 2.76
N PRO A 447 -2.29 -19.42 3.70
CA PRO A 447 -3.70 -19.27 3.33
C PRO A 447 -3.96 -18.09 2.39
N VAL A 448 -3.34 -16.93 2.66
CA VAL A 448 -3.49 -15.72 1.84
C VAL A 448 -2.77 -15.87 0.50
N ILE A 449 -1.53 -16.35 0.51
CA ILE A 449 -0.74 -16.58 -0.72
C ILE A 449 -1.46 -17.54 -1.66
N SER A 450 -2.04 -18.63 -1.13
CA SER A 450 -2.78 -19.59 -1.94
C SER A 450 -3.95 -18.94 -2.67
N GLN A 451 -4.71 -18.06 -2.01
CA GLN A 451 -5.83 -17.35 -2.65
C GLN A 451 -5.37 -16.42 -3.78
N PHE A 452 -4.29 -15.65 -3.57
CA PHE A 452 -3.70 -14.82 -4.63
C PHE A 452 -3.17 -15.63 -5.80
N MET A 453 -2.58 -16.80 -5.55
CA MET A 453 -2.10 -17.70 -6.59
C MET A 453 -3.25 -18.31 -7.39
N ASP A 454 -4.36 -18.65 -6.74
CA ASP A 454 -5.56 -19.14 -7.41
C ASP A 454 -6.15 -18.05 -8.33
N ASP A 455 -6.30 -16.81 -7.84
CA ASP A 455 -6.74 -15.69 -8.68
C ASP A 455 -5.77 -15.39 -9.83
N LEU A 456 -4.46 -15.46 -9.59
CA LEU A 456 -3.48 -15.26 -10.66
C LEU A 456 -3.62 -16.33 -11.75
N ASN A 457 -3.80 -17.59 -11.36
CA ASN A 457 -4.01 -18.68 -12.31
C ASN A 457 -5.30 -18.49 -13.12
N ASP A 458 -6.39 -18.03 -12.48
CA ASP A 458 -7.65 -17.69 -13.15
C ASP A 458 -7.51 -16.51 -14.13
N ILE A 459 -6.68 -15.53 -13.80
CA ILE A 459 -6.37 -14.43 -14.74
C ILE A 459 -5.58 -14.98 -15.93
N LEU A 460 -4.53 -15.77 -15.68
CA LEU A 460 -3.66 -16.29 -16.74
C LEU A 460 -4.39 -17.29 -17.66
N SER A 461 -5.34 -18.08 -17.14
CA SER A 461 -6.19 -18.96 -17.96
C SER A 461 -7.08 -18.17 -18.92
N ALA A 462 -7.39 -16.93 -18.61
CA ALA A 462 -8.09 -16.03 -19.50
C ALA A 462 -7.20 -15.49 -20.63
N PHE A 463 -5.86 -15.66 -20.58
CA PHE A 463 -4.90 -15.23 -21.61
C PHE A 463 -3.93 -16.35 -22.04
N PRO A 464 -4.42 -17.52 -22.52
CA PRO A 464 -3.58 -18.67 -22.83
C PRO A 464 -2.59 -18.42 -23.98
N GLU A 465 -2.87 -17.43 -24.84
CA GLU A 465 -2.01 -17.04 -25.95
C GLU A 465 -0.68 -16.41 -25.52
N ASP A 466 -0.59 -15.94 -24.27
CA ASP A 466 0.60 -15.26 -23.76
C ASP A 466 1.70 -16.24 -23.32
N HIS A 467 1.36 -17.52 -23.12
CA HIS A 467 2.28 -18.56 -22.64
C HIS A 467 3.00 -18.19 -21.32
N VAL A 468 2.36 -17.40 -20.47
CA VAL A 468 2.84 -17.03 -19.13
C VAL A 468 2.40 -18.07 -18.11
N ALA A 469 3.33 -18.47 -17.23
CA ALA A 469 3.05 -19.40 -16.14
C ALA A 469 3.85 -19.01 -14.89
N VAL A 470 3.19 -19.07 -13.73
CA VAL A 470 3.78 -18.80 -12.41
C VAL A 470 3.42 -19.95 -11.48
N SER A 471 4.40 -20.75 -11.07
CA SER A 471 4.17 -21.98 -10.30
C SER A 471 4.15 -21.79 -8.79
N ALA A 472 4.71 -20.69 -8.30
CA ALA A 472 4.77 -20.35 -6.88
C ALA A 472 4.94 -18.85 -6.69
N TYR A 473 4.48 -18.35 -5.56
CA TYR A 473 4.82 -17.01 -5.10
C TYR A 473 6.32 -16.95 -4.76
N ILE A 474 6.98 -15.89 -5.24
CA ILE A 474 8.35 -15.53 -4.92
C ILE A 474 8.32 -14.07 -4.49
N PRO A 475 8.83 -13.73 -3.29
CA PRO A 475 8.88 -12.35 -2.84
C PRO A 475 9.58 -11.43 -3.83
N ILE A 476 9.08 -10.21 -3.97
CA ILE A 476 9.62 -9.20 -4.88
C ILE A 476 11.12 -8.94 -4.66
N GLU A 477 11.60 -9.07 -3.43
CA GLU A 477 13.01 -8.94 -3.08
C GLU A 477 13.87 -9.99 -3.78
N ASP A 478 13.40 -11.24 -3.80
CA ASP A 478 14.09 -12.38 -4.41
C ASP A 478 14.01 -12.33 -5.94
N LEU A 479 12.88 -11.85 -6.49
CA LEU A 479 12.72 -11.64 -7.94
C LEU A 479 13.66 -10.58 -8.51
N ASN A 480 14.15 -9.66 -7.68
CA ASN A 480 14.86 -8.46 -8.13
C ASN A 480 16.27 -8.31 -7.55
N LEU A 481 16.86 -9.38 -7.01
CA LEU A 481 18.23 -9.41 -6.46
C LEU A 481 19.29 -8.83 -7.43
N THR A 482 19.12 -9.01 -8.74
CA THR A 482 20.06 -8.47 -9.75
C THR A 482 19.92 -6.97 -9.96
N LEU A 483 18.72 -6.40 -9.82
CA LEU A 483 18.50 -4.94 -9.97
C LEU A 483 19.18 -4.15 -8.85
N CYS A 484 19.23 -4.70 -7.62
CA CYS A 484 19.95 -4.10 -6.49
C CYS A 484 21.45 -3.92 -6.75
N THR A 485 22.09 -4.82 -7.50
CA THR A 485 23.56 -4.79 -7.68
C THR A 485 24.06 -3.70 -8.61
N THR A 486 23.21 -3.23 -9.54
CA THR A 486 23.55 -2.15 -10.48
C THR A 486 23.31 -0.76 -9.90
N GLU A 487 22.19 -0.53 -9.21
CA GLU A 487 21.91 0.77 -8.59
C GLU A 487 22.79 1.06 -7.35
N GLN A 488 23.15 0.04 -6.56
CA GLN A 488 24.08 0.21 -5.43
C GLN A 488 25.55 0.35 -5.88
N ALA A 489 25.87 -0.02 -7.12
CA ALA A 489 27.19 0.21 -7.69
C ALA A 489 27.30 1.61 -8.33
N GLU A 490 26.18 2.21 -8.73
CA GLU A 490 26.09 3.56 -9.31
C GLU A 490 25.84 4.68 -8.28
N LYS A 491 25.18 4.39 -7.14
CA LYS A 491 25.02 5.30 -5.98
C LYS A 491 26.21 5.21 -5.03
#